data_AF-A0A1Q7QTQ1-F1
#
_entry.id   AF-A0A1Q7QTQ1-F1
#
_cell.length_a   1.000
_cell.length_b   1.000
_cell.length_c   1.000
_cell.angle_alpha   90.00
_cell.angle_beta   90.00
_cell.angle_gamma   90.00
#
_symmetry.space_group_name_H-M   'P 1'
#
loop_
_entity.id
_entity.type
_entity.pdbx_description
1 polymer ?
#
loop_
_entity_poly.entity_id
_entity_poly.type
_entity_poly.pdbx_seq_one_letter_code
_entity_poly.pdbx_strand_id
1 'polypeptide(L)'
;MFRTLSRNETGVNKLSEPIIGVIPVVARLAMGSERLKLYVTRSGLIVAHGGKRGAGAMAGMSVFGKLSGAIEDLVKGGKETIERRERDLSNSQAILSADKDNFLLSIDDIVKVELDSSRVPVHFVLVTKREKFQLVTPMSAESLESLLRQVLKEKVSLEKRQQ
;
A
#
# COMPACT_ATOMS: atom_id res chain seq x y z
N MET A 1 42.19 -31.77 10.78
CA MET A 1 41.25 -32.05 9.68
C MET A 1 39.82 -31.82 10.19
N PHE A 2 39.09 -30.96 9.49
CA PHE A 2 37.63 -30.72 9.48
C PHE A 2 36.91 -30.20 10.75
N ARG A 3 36.62 -28.88 10.66
CA ARG A 3 35.63 -28.11 11.44
C ARG A 3 34.24 -28.72 11.31
N THR A 4 33.60 -29.00 12.44
CA THR A 4 32.14 -29.13 12.53
C THR A 4 31.53 -27.73 12.53
N LEU A 5 31.08 -27.26 11.36
CA LEU A 5 30.19 -26.10 11.29
C LEU A 5 28.78 -26.57 11.61
N SER A 6 28.38 -26.44 12.89
CA SER A 6 26.99 -26.47 13.30
C SER A 6 26.29 -25.24 12.71
N ARG A 7 25.78 -25.37 11.48
CA ARG A 7 24.95 -24.36 10.84
C ARG A 7 23.49 -24.64 11.17
N ASN A 8 23.05 -24.23 12.35
CA ASN A 8 21.64 -24.04 12.66
C ASN A 8 21.43 -22.61 13.15
N GLU A 9 21.72 -21.67 12.26
CA GLU A 9 21.26 -20.29 12.38
C GLU A 9 20.29 -20.04 11.23
N THR A 10 19.00 -20.00 11.56
CA THR A 10 17.99 -19.06 11.05
C THR A 10 16.62 -19.60 11.42
N GLY A 11 16.30 -19.54 12.71
CA GLY A 11 14.98 -19.04 13.06
C GLY A 11 14.91 -17.65 12.44
N VAL A 12 14.43 -17.56 11.19
CA VAL A 12 14.09 -16.30 10.56
C VAL A 12 12.98 -15.74 11.42
N ASN A 13 13.39 -14.98 12.42
CA ASN A 13 12.58 -13.93 12.96
C ASN A 13 12.20 -13.12 11.72
N LYS A 14 10.98 -13.35 11.20
CA LYS A 14 10.35 -12.63 10.10
C LYS A 14 10.12 -11.21 10.59
N LEU A 15 11.22 -10.52 10.85
CA LEU A 15 11.31 -9.12 11.18
C LEU A 15 10.86 -8.42 9.91
N SER A 16 9.55 -8.20 9.84
CA SER A 16 8.99 -6.96 9.34
C SER A 16 9.71 -6.35 8.16
N GLU A 17 9.37 -6.86 6.98
CA GLU A 17 9.91 -6.34 5.74
C GLU A 17 9.57 -4.84 5.58
N PRO A 18 10.53 -4.00 5.18
CA PRO A 18 10.33 -2.58 5.00
C PRO A 18 9.46 -2.28 3.77
N ILE A 19 8.71 -1.19 3.85
CA ILE A 19 7.96 -0.64 2.72
C ILE A 19 8.91 0.19 1.83
N ILE A 20 8.97 -0.15 0.54
CA ILE A 20 9.76 0.54 -0.48
C ILE A 20 9.01 1.78 -0.98
N GLY A 21 7.69 1.69 -1.09
CA GLY A 21 6.85 2.81 -1.49
C GLY A 21 5.37 2.50 -1.35
N VAL A 22 4.54 3.51 -1.59
CA VAL A 22 3.08 3.42 -1.45
C VAL A 22 2.43 3.99 -2.70
N ILE A 23 1.53 3.21 -3.30
CA ILE A 23 0.75 3.60 -4.47
C ILE A 23 -0.70 3.77 -4.01
N PRO A 24 -1.22 5.01 -3.91
CA PRO A 24 -2.64 5.23 -3.68
C PRO A 24 -3.41 4.82 -4.94
N VAL A 25 -4.43 3.97 -4.79
CA VAL A 25 -5.22 3.49 -5.93
C VAL A 25 -6.72 3.55 -5.65
N VAL A 26 -7.48 3.63 -6.72
CA VAL A 26 -8.92 3.34 -6.75
C VAL A 26 -9.13 2.08 -7.56
N ALA A 27 -9.68 1.04 -6.94
CA ALA A 27 -10.11 -0.17 -7.62
C ALA A 27 -11.51 0.02 -8.19
N ARG A 28 -11.71 -0.33 -9.47
CA ARG A 28 -13.05 -0.37 -10.07
C ARG A 28 -13.64 -1.76 -9.87
N LEU A 29 -14.82 -1.81 -9.26
CA LEU A 29 -15.59 -3.02 -9.02
C LEU A 29 -16.81 -3.04 -9.95
N ALA A 30 -17.45 -4.19 -10.07
CA ALA A 30 -18.69 -4.32 -10.87
C ALA A 30 -19.79 -3.36 -10.39
N MET A 31 -19.84 -3.08 -9.09
CA MET A 31 -20.77 -2.12 -8.48
C MET A 31 -20.00 -1.12 -7.62
N GLY A 32 -19.41 -0.11 -8.26
CA GLY A 32 -18.76 1.02 -7.59
C GLY A 32 -17.25 0.99 -7.64
N SER A 33 -16.63 1.67 -6.68
CA SER A 33 -15.17 1.79 -6.62
C SER A 33 -14.69 1.86 -5.18
N GLU A 34 -13.51 1.33 -4.94
CA GLU A 34 -12.92 1.31 -3.60
C GLU A 34 -11.56 1.99 -3.59
N ARG A 35 -11.26 2.74 -2.52
CA ARG A 35 -9.95 3.35 -2.31
C ARG A 35 -9.05 2.40 -1.54
N LEU A 36 -7.92 2.04 -2.14
CA LEU A 36 -6.93 1.16 -1.56
C LEU A 36 -5.57 1.86 -1.52
N LYS A 37 -4.64 1.26 -0.78
CA LYS A 37 -3.21 1.54 -0.87
C LYS A 37 -2.49 0.26 -1.23
N LEU A 38 -1.63 0.31 -2.25
CA LEU A 38 -0.69 -0.76 -2.52
C LEU A 38 0.65 -0.39 -1.89
N TYR A 39 1.08 -1.16 -0.90
CA TYR A 39 2.40 -1.01 -0.30
C TYR A 39 3.37 -1.92 -1.03
N VAL A 40 4.41 -1.34 -1.60
CA VAL A 40 5.44 -2.05 -2.35
C VAL A 40 6.49 -2.56 -1.37
N THR A 41 6.76 -3.85 -1.39
CA THR A 41 7.78 -4.51 -0.55
C THR A 41 8.69 -5.38 -1.42
N ARG A 42 9.79 -5.93 -0.88
CA ARG A 42 10.66 -6.81 -1.69
C ARG A 42 9.99 -8.16 -2.01
N SER A 43 8.96 -8.54 -1.25
CA SER A 43 8.24 -9.81 -1.39
C SER A 43 7.00 -9.68 -2.28
N GLY A 44 6.56 -8.46 -2.58
CA GLY A 44 5.44 -8.22 -3.48
C GLY A 44 4.69 -6.92 -3.16
N LEU A 45 3.37 -6.98 -3.25
CA LEU A 45 2.47 -5.86 -3.01
C LEU A 45 1.50 -6.21 -1.88
N ILE A 46 1.46 -5.40 -0.83
CA ILE A 46 0.38 -5.50 0.16
C ILE A 46 -0.78 -4.66 -0.32
N VAL A 47 -1.91 -5.30 -0.57
CA VAL A 47 -3.17 -4.63 -0.87
C VAL A 47 -3.81 -4.29 0.47
N ALA A 48 -3.89 -3.01 0.77
CA ALA A 48 -4.50 -2.53 2.00
C ALA A 48 -5.77 -1.74 1.71
N HIS A 49 -6.86 -2.13 2.37
CA HIS A 49 -8.11 -1.41 2.28
C HIS A 49 -7.96 -0.09 3.03
N GLY A 50 -8.30 1.03 2.38
CA GLY A 50 -8.30 2.33 3.03
C GLY A 50 -9.35 2.30 4.13
N GLY A 51 -8.92 2.17 5.39
CA GLY A 51 -9.80 2.03 6.55
C GLY A 51 -11.06 2.88 6.42
N LYS A 52 -12.22 2.23 6.61
CA LYS A 52 -13.58 2.72 6.35
C LYS A 52 -13.72 4.22 6.67
N ARG A 53 -13.58 5.08 5.66
CA ARG A 53 -14.03 6.47 5.74
C ARG A 53 -15.52 6.49 5.47
N GLY A 54 -16.33 6.18 6.50
CA GLY A 54 -17.79 6.28 6.45
C GLY A 54 -18.51 5.65 7.64
N ALA A 55 -19.40 6.44 8.27
CA ALA A 55 -20.37 6.16 9.35
C ALA A 55 -19.86 5.58 10.69
N GLY A 56 -18.87 4.70 10.73
CA GLY A 56 -18.25 4.18 11.97
C GLY A 56 -17.06 5.01 12.47
N ALA A 57 -16.51 5.90 11.63
CA ALA A 57 -15.42 6.82 11.99
C ALA A 57 -15.91 8.13 12.64
N MET A 58 -17.24 8.30 12.76
CA MET A 58 -17.91 9.49 13.30
C MET A 58 -17.96 9.54 14.83
N ALA A 59 -17.09 8.81 15.55
CA ALA A 59 -16.83 9.09 16.96
C ALA A 59 -15.64 10.05 17.17
N GLY A 60 -14.92 10.43 16.10
CA GLY A 60 -13.68 11.20 16.20
C GLY A 60 -13.60 12.50 15.39
N MET A 61 -14.67 12.90 14.71
CA MET A 61 -14.69 14.18 14.00
C MET A 61 -15.73 15.10 14.66
N SER A 62 -15.28 15.86 15.66
CA SER A 62 -15.98 17.07 16.06
C SER A 62 -16.11 17.98 14.85
N VAL A 63 -17.32 18.04 14.33
CA VAL A 63 -17.82 19.13 13.50
C VAL A 63 -17.80 20.38 14.38
N PHE A 64 -17.02 21.38 14.00
CA PHE A 64 -17.42 22.80 13.91
C PHE A 64 -16.17 23.69 13.87
N GLY A 65 -16.03 24.39 12.74
CA GLY A 65 -15.16 25.55 12.67
C GLY A 65 -15.77 26.73 13.43
N LYS A 66 -14.88 27.64 13.86
CA LYS A 66 -15.16 29.03 14.20
C LYS A 66 -16.07 29.25 15.42
N LEU A 67 -15.55 29.02 16.62
CA LEU A 67 -15.77 29.96 17.73
C LEU A 67 -14.44 30.23 18.43
N SER A 68 -14.30 31.50 18.77
CA SER A 68 -13.14 32.22 19.26
C SER A 68 -12.51 31.62 20.53
N GLY A 69 -11.16 31.61 20.57
CA GLY A 69 -10.33 31.74 21.76
C GLY A 69 -10.53 30.75 22.91
N ALA A 70 -9.78 29.63 22.91
CA ALA A 70 -9.25 28.96 24.10
C ALA A 70 -8.72 27.55 23.72
N ILE A 71 -7.56 27.46 23.06
CA ILE A 71 -6.90 26.16 22.82
C ILE A 71 -5.38 26.34 22.91
N GLU A 72 -4.87 26.74 24.07
CA GLU A 72 -3.43 26.61 24.36
C GLU A 72 -3.08 25.26 25.01
N ASP A 73 -4.06 24.56 25.60
CA ASP A 73 -3.75 23.36 26.42
C ASP A 73 -4.04 22.00 25.77
N LEU A 74 -4.73 21.91 24.62
CA LEU A 74 -5.10 20.61 24.04
C LEU A 74 -4.07 20.02 23.05
N VAL A 75 -3.04 20.78 22.68
CA VAL A 75 -2.08 20.40 21.62
C VAL A 75 -0.95 19.47 22.13
N LYS A 76 -0.76 19.35 23.45
CA LYS A 76 0.36 18.55 24.00
C LYS A 76 0.13 17.03 24.05
N GLY A 77 -1.12 16.55 23.94
CA GLY A 77 -1.44 15.11 24.03
C GLY A 77 -1.58 14.35 22.70
N GLY A 78 -1.70 15.05 21.57
CA GLY A 78 -2.05 14.44 20.27
C GLY A 78 -0.89 13.90 19.44
N LYS A 79 0.35 14.34 19.73
CA LYS A 79 1.52 13.98 18.92
C LYS A 79 1.95 12.52 19.09
N GLU A 80 1.89 11.97 20.30
CA GLU A 80 2.32 10.57 20.54
C GLU A 80 1.43 9.52 19.85
N THR A 81 0.14 9.79 19.65
CA THR A 81 -0.79 8.82 19.05
C THR A 81 -0.68 8.81 17.52
N ILE A 82 -0.42 9.96 16.91
CA ILE A 82 -0.17 10.09 15.46
C ILE A 82 1.20 9.51 15.11
N GLU A 83 2.23 9.84 15.91
CA GLU A 83 3.59 9.33 15.69
C GLU A 83 3.74 7.82 15.92
N ARG A 84 2.88 7.19 16.74
CA ARG A 84 2.81 5.72 16.84
C ARG A 84 2.19 5.09 15.59
N ARG A 85 1.07 5.63 15.10
CA ARG A 85 0.39 5.10 13.89
C ARG A 85 1.20 5.30 12.60
N GLU A 86 1.98 6.38 12.48
CA GLU A 86 2.85 6.59 11.32
C GLU A 86 4.14 5.74 11.38
N ARG A 87 4.69 5.48 12.58
CA ARG A 87 5.79 4.51 12.74
C ARG A 87 5.39 3.09 12.38
N ASP A 88 4.17 2.68 12.72
CA ASP A 88 3.67 1.32 12.45
C ASP A 88 3.42 1.05 10.96
N LEU A 89 3.21 2.07 10.12
CA LEU A 89 3.01 1.89 8.67
C LEU A 89 4.32 1.78 7.86
N SER A 90 5.47 1.81 8.54
CA SER A 90 6.79 1.61 7.92
C SER A 90 7.11 0.14 7.65
N ASN A 91 6.20 -0.75 8.04
CA ASN A 91 6.44 -2.16 8.24
C ASN A 91 5.27 -3.01 7.73
N SER A 92 5.58 -3.96 6.84
CA SER A 92 4.64 -4.92 6.26
C SER A 92 3.76 -5.66 7.27
N GLN A 93 4.31 -6.14 8.38
CA GLN A 93 3.58 -6.96 9.35
C GLN A 93 2.49 -6.16 10.07
N ALA A 94 2.78 -4.91 10.40
CA ALA A 94 1.82 -4.01 11.04
C ALA A 94 0.68 -3.65 10.07
N ILE A 95 0.98 -3.42 8.79
CA ILE A 95 -0.04 -3.19 7.76
C ILE A 95 -0.94 -4.42 7.59
N LEU A 96 -0.36 -5.62 7.46
CA LEU A 96 -1.11 -6.86 7.30
C LEU A 96 -1.99 -7.18 8.52
N SER A 97 -1.53 -6.81 9.73
CA SER A 97 -2.28 -7.05 10.97
C SER A 97 -3.32 -5.97 11.27
N ALA A 98 -3.27 -4.82 10.58
CA ALA A 98 -4.15 -3.68 10.85
C ALA A 98 -5.59 -3.91 10.37
N ASP A 99 -5.79 -4.72 9.33
CA ASP A 99 -7.10 -5.09 8.82
C ASP A 99 -7.04 -6.52 8.27
N LYS A 100 -8.04 -7.35 8.60
CA LYS A 100 -8.14 -8.75 8.15
C LYS A 100 -8.25 -8.88 6.63
N ASP A 101 -8.75 -7.83 5.97
CA ASP A 101 -8.93 -7.82 4.53
C ASP A 101 -7.64 -7.34 3.84
N ASN A 102 -6.60 -6.94 4.58
CA ASN A 102 -5.28 -6.67 4.00
C ASN A 102 -4.58 -7.98 3.67
N PHE A 103 -4.00 -8.06 2.48
CA PHE A 103 -3.29 -9.27 2.05
C PHE A 103 -2.06 -8.95 1.22
N LEU A 104 -1.11 -9.88 1.24
CA LEU A 104 0.08 -9.83 0.40
C LEU A 104 -0.20 -10.55 -0.92
N LEU A 105 -0.04 -9.83 -2.02
CA LEU A 105 0.18 -10.41 -3.34
C LEU A 105 1.68 -10.64 -3.51
N SER A 106 2.09 -11.90 -3.42
CA SER A 106 3.48 -12.28 -3.65
C SER A 106 3.91 -11.99 -5.09
N ILE A 107 5.20 -11.77 -5.33
CA ILE A 107 5.74 -11.61 -6.69
C ILE A 107 5.35 -12.79 -7.58
N ASP A 108 5.32 -14.00 -7.03
CA ASP A 108 4.98 -15.22 -7.76
C ASP A 108 3.52 -15.27 -8.18
N ASP A 109 2.61 -14.69 -7.39
CA ASP A 109 1.19 -14.61 -7.72
C ASP A 109 0.87 -13.50 -8.73
N ILE A 110 1.75 -12.52 -8.86
CA ILE A 110 1.63 -11.44 -9.84
C ILE A 110 2.16 -11.94 -11.19
N VAL A 111 1.29 -11.95 -12.20
CA VAL A 111 1.64 -12.36 -13.57
C VAL A 111 2.22 -11.18 -14.33
N LYS A 112 1.50 -10.06 -14.36
CA LYS A 112 1.94 -8.82 -15.03
C LYS A 112 1.19 -7.59 -14.52
N VAL A 113 1.76 -6.41 -14.77
CA VAL A 113 1.15 -5.10 -14.57
C VAL A 113 1.19 -4.32 -15.87
N GLU A 114 0.02 -3.93 -16.37
CA GLU A 114 -0.15 -3.18 -17.61
C GLU A 114 -0.50 -1.74 -17.29
N LEU A 115 0.41 -0.81 -17.56
CA LEU A 115 0.23 0.62 -17.30
C LEU A 115 -0.21 1.33 -18.59
N ASP A 116 -1.35 2.02 -18.56
CA ASP A 116 -1.78 2.91 -19.65
C ASP A 116 -1.20 4.31 -19.44
N SER A 117 -0.06 4.57 -20.08
CA SER A 117 0.67 5.84 -19.98
C SER A 117 0.02 6.99 -20.76
N SER A 118 -1.02 6.72 -21.54
CA SER A 118 -1.73 7.73 -22.34
C SER A 118 -2.84 8.46 -21.57
N ARG A 119 -3.16 8.00 -20.34
CA ARG A 119 -4.26 8.53 -19.52
C ARG A 119 -3.77 9.23 -18.27
N VAL A 120 -4.48 10.29 -17.88
CA VAL A 120 -4.34 10.97 -16.59
C VAL A 120 -5.74 11.09 -15.95
N PRO A 121 -5.98 10.55 -14.73
CA PRO A 121 -5.06 9.76 -13.91
C PRO A 121 -4.66 8.43 -14.59
N VAL A 122 -3.55 7.84 -14.15
CA VAL A 122 -3.01 6.62 -14.78
C VAL A 122 -3.94 5.45 -14.47
N HIS A 123 -4.41 4.81 -15.53
CA HIS A 123 -5.13 3.55 -15.46
C HIS A 123 -4.13 2.40 -15.61
N PHE A 124 -4.31 1.34 -14.82
CA PHE A 124 -3.51 0.15 -14.97
C PHE A 124 -4.25 -1.12 -14.56
N VAL A 125 -3.78 -2.24 -15.08
CA VAL A 125 -4.32 -3.57 -14.78
C VAL A 125 -3.25 -4.39 -14.07
N LEU A 126 -3.56 -4.85 -12.85
CA LEU A 126 -2.75 -5.83 -12.13
C LEU A 126 -3.33 -7.21 -12.39
N VAL A 127 -2.59 -8.05 -13.13
CA VAL A 127 -2.96 -9.42 -13.44
C VAL A 127 -2.27 -10.36 -12.46
N THR A 128 -3.06 -11.13 -11.73
CA THR A 128 -2.57 -12.19 -10.84
C THR A 128 -2.92 -13.57 -11.41
N LYS A 129 -2.44 -14.63 -10.77
CA LYS A 129 -2.82 -16.02 -11.11
C LYS A 129 -4.32 -16.29 -10.92
N ARG A 130 -5.01 -15.52 -10.08
CA ARG A 130 -6.42 -15.75 -9.71
C ARG A 130 -7.37 -14.82 -10.46
N GLU A 131 -7.00 -13.55 -10.55
CA GLU A 131 -7.89 -12.51 -11.06
C GLU A 131 -7.14 -11.30 -11.60
N LYS A 132 -7.88 -10.34 -12.14
CA LYS A 132 -7.38 -9.07 -12.66
C LYS A 132 -8.00 -7.92 -11.90
N PHE A 133 -7.18 -6.99 -11.43
CA PHE A 133 -7.63 -5.76 -10.78
C PHE A 133 -7.48 -4.57 -11.73
N GLN A 134 -8.57 -3.84 -11.95
CA GLN A 134 -8.55 -2.58 -12.67
C GLN A 134 -8.36 -1.43 -11.68
N LEU A 135 -7.24 -0.73 -11.80
CA LEU A 135 -6.77 0.24 -10.83
C LEU A 135 -6.54 1.59 -11.49
N VAL A 136 -6.75 2.65 -10.71
CA VAL A 136 -6.49 4.03 -11.12
C VAL A 136 -5.65 4.70 -10.05
N THR A 137 -4.58 5.39 -10.42
CA THR A 137 -3.74 6.13 -9.47
C THR A 137 -3.50 7.57 -9.93
N PRO A 138 -3.44 8.55 -9.00
CA PRO A 138 -3.03 9.91 -9.32
C PRO A 138 -1.51 10.04 -9.57
N MET A 139 -0.71 9.00 -9.33
CA MET A 139 0.73 9.01 -9.64
C MET A 139 0.96 9.16 -11.15
N SER A 140 2.09 9.77 -11.54
CA SER A 140 2.51 9.78 -12.94
C SER A 140 2.92 8.37 -13.38
N ALA A 141 2.81 8.10 -14.69
CA ALA A 141 3.17 6.79 -15.25
C ALA A 141 4.64 6.46 -15.00
N GLU A 142 5.53 7.45 -15.12
CA GLU A 142 6.97 7.30 -14.88
C GLU A 142 7.28 6.94 -13.42
N SER A 143 6.71 7.65 -12.45
CA SER A 143 6.93 7.36 -11.02
C SER A 143 6.34 6.01 -10.62
N LEU A 144 5.16 5.67 -11.16
CA LEU A 144 4.52 4.38 -10.93
C LEU A 144 5.34 3.22 -11.50
N GLU A 145 5.79 3.34 -12.75
CA GLU A 145 6.63 2.34 -13.41
C GLU A 145 7.93 2.14 -12.65
N SER A 146 8.64 3.24 -12.35
CA SER A 146 9.92 3.20 -11.62
C SER A 146 9.77 2.49 -10.28
N LEU A 147 8.72 2.80 -9.51
CA LEU A 147 8.47 2.14 -8.23
C LEU A 147 8.13 0.65 -8.39
N LEU A 148 7.25 0.29 -9.32
CA LEU A 148 6.85 -1.10 -9.53
C LEU A 148 8.00 -1.97 -10.08
N ARG A 149 8.84 -1.42 -10.96
CA ARG A 149 9.98 -2.14 -11.55
C ARG A 149 11.06 -2.49 -10.54
N GLN A 150 11.17 -1.78 -9.43
CA GLN A 150 12.11 -2.14 -8.34
C GLN A 150 11.85 -3.54 -7.79
N VAL A 151 10.61 -4.03 -7.87
CA VAL A 151 10.19 -5.31 -7.29
C VAL A 151 9.73 -6.30 -8.37
N LEU A 152 8.88 -5.84 -9.28
CA LEU A 152 8.24 -6.68 -10.29
C LEU A 152 9.04 -6.79 -11.60
N LYS A 153 10.07 -5.96 -11.77
CA LYS A 153 11.04 -6.01 -12.88
C LYS A 153 10.36 -6.13 -14.25
N GLU A 154 10.55 -7.23 -14.96
CA GLU A 154 10.02 -7.52 -16.30
C GLU A 154 8.50 -7.72 -16.34
N LYS A 155 7.83 -7.94 -15.20
CA LYS A 155 6.37 -8.09 -15.13
C LYS A 155 5.63 -6.78 -15.37
N VAL A 156 6.31 -5.63 -15.42
CA VAL A 156 5.71 -4.32 -15.71
C VAL A 156 5.83 -3.99 -17.19
N SER A 157 4.70 -3.72 -17.84
CA SER A 157 4.62 -3.32 -19.25
C SER A 157 3.89 -1.98 -19.40
N LEU A 158 4.46 -1.09 -20.21
CA LEU A 158 3.80 0.14 -20.64
C LEU A 158 2.98 -0.15 -21.90
N GLU A 159 1.68 0.10 -21.85
CA GLU A 159 0.88 0.22 -23.06
C GLU A 159 0.89 1.66 -23.55
N LYS A 160 1.32 1.85 -24.79
CA LYS A 160 1.05 3.05 -25.58
C LYS A 160 -0.07 2.69 -26.54
N ARG A 161 -1.31 3.03 -26.22
CA ARG A 161 -2.37 2.95 -27.23
C ARG A 161 -2.12 4.07 -28.24
N GLN A 162 -1.75 3.69 -29.46
CA GLN A 162 -1.84 4.58 -30.60
C GLN A 162 -3.33 4.87 -30.81
N GLN A 163 -3.73 6.14 -30.66
CA GLN A 163 -5.04 6.61 -31.10
C GLN A 163 -5.02 6.77 -32.61
#